data_AF-A0A3S5HZ11-F1
#
_entry.id   AF-A0A3S5HZ11-F1
#
_cell.length_a   1.000
_cell.length_b   1.000
_cell.length_c   1.000
_cell.angle_alpha   90.00
_cell.angle_beta   90.00
_cell.angle_gamma   90.00
#
_symmetry.space_group_name_H-M   'P 1'
#
loop_
_entity.id
_entity.type
_entity.pdbx_description
1 polymer ?
#
loop_
_entity_poly.entity_id
_entity_poly.type
_entity_poly.pdbx_seq_one_letter_code
_entity_poly.pdbx_strand_id
1 'polypeptide(L)'
;RPVVAAIKEFFGTSQLSQFMVQNNPLSGLTHKRRLSALGPGGLSRERAGLEVRDVHPSHYGRMCPIETPEGPNIGLIGSLSVYARVNPFGFIETPY
;
A
#
# COMPACT_ATOMS: atom_id res chain seq x y z
N ARG A 1 -28.04 -4.81 -14.82
CA ARG A 1 -27.53 -3.58 -14.17
C ARG A 1 -26.02 -3.70 -14.00
N PRO A 2 -25.23 -3.42 -15.05
CA PRO A 2 -23.79 -3.73 -15.09
C PRO A 2 -22.96 -2.93 -14.07
N VAL A 3 -23.35 -1.68 -13.79
CA VAL A 3 -22.64 -0.82 -12.82
C VAL A 3 -22.64 -1.42 -11.41
N VAL A 4 -23.77 -1.96 -10.95
CA VAL A 4 -23.89 -2.56 -9.62
C VAL A 4 -23.06 -3.85 -9.51
N ALA A 5 -23.01 -4.64 -10.59
CA ALA A 5 -22.22 -5.86 -10.64
C ALA A 5 -20.72 -5.55 -10.52
N ALA A 6 -20.22 -4.56 -11.26
CA ALA A 6 -18.82 -4.15 -11.23
C ALA A 6 -18.38 -3.68 -9.82
N ILE A 7 -19.22 -2.90 -9.14
CA ILE A 7 -18.93 -2.44 -7.76
C ILE A 7 -18.91 -3.63 -6.80
N LYS A 8 -19.88 -4.55 -6.90
CA LYS A 8 -19.95 -5.74 -6.05
C LYS A 8 -18.74 -6.65 -6.25
N GLU A 9 -18.31 -6.82 -7.50
CA GLU A 9 -17.12 -7.60 -7.83
C GLU A 9 -15.87 -6.97 -7.24
N PHE A 10 -15.68 -5.66 -7.40
CA PHE A 10 -14.54 -4.95 -6.82
C PHE A 10 -14.42 -5.16 -5.30
N PHE A 11 -15.49 -4.92 -4.54
CA PHE A 11 -15.41 -5.09 -3.08
C PHE A 11 -15.38 -6.56 -2.64
N GLY A 12 -15.87 -7.49 -3.45
CA GLY A 12 -15.94 -8.91 -3.13
C GLY A 12 -14.66 -9.70 -3.41
N THR A 13 -13.95 -9.40 -4.51
CA THR A 13 -12.83 -10.24 -5.00
C THR A 13 -11.54 -9.47 -5.26
N SER A 14 -11.53 -8.13 -5.20
CA SER A 14 -10.30 -7.36 -5.45
C SER A 14 -9.24 -7.60 -4.38
N GLN A 15 -7.98 -7.74 -4.80
CA GLN A 15 -6.82 -7.84 -3.90
C GLN A 15 -6.63 -6.58 -3.02
N LEU A 16 -7.15 -5.44 -3.47
CA LEU A 16 -7.10 -4.18 -2.71
C LEU A 16 -8.25 -4.06 -1.70
N SER A 17 -9.33 -4.84 -1.87
CA SER A 17 -10.43 -4.94 -0.90
C SER A 17 -10.08 -6.01 0.13
N GLN A 18 -9.40 -5.60 1.21
CA GLN A 18 -8.89 -6.51 2.22
C GLN A 18 -9.78 -6.52 3.47
N PHE A 19 -9.91 -7.70 4.09
CA PHE A 19 -10.50 -7.79 5.43
C PHE A 19 -9.66 -7.00 6.43
N MET A 20 -10.32 -6.13 7.19
CA MET A 20 -9.62 -5.24 8.11
C MET A 20 -8.95 -6.03 9.24
N VAL A 21 -7.63 -5.86 9.39
CA VAL A 21 -6.89 -6.35 10.56
C VAL A 21 -7.31 -5.55 11.81
N GLN A 22 -7.92 -6.22 12.78
CA GLN A 22 -8.52 -5.61 13.98
C GLN A 22 -7.98 -6.21 15.28
N ASN A 23 -6.74 -6.71 15.29
CA ASN A 23 -6.11 -7.25 16.50
C ASN A 23 -5.99 -6.19 17.60
N ASN A 24 -5.70 -4.95 17.21
CA ASN A 24 -5.66 -3.80 18.09
C ASN A 24 -5.88 -2.49 17.28
N PRO A 25 -6.10 -1.35 17.95
CA PRO A 25 -6.32 -0.07 17.26
C PRO A 25 -5.16 0.33 16.33
N LEU A 26 -3.92 0.05 16.72
CA LEU A 26 -2.73 0.36 15.92
C LEU A 26 -2.70 -0.47 14.63
N SER A 27 -2.98 -1.77 14.69
CA SER A 27 -3.02 -2.63 13.49
C SER A 27 -4.07 -2.16 12.48
N GLY A 28 -5.22 -1.70 12.99
CA GLY A 28 -6.27 -1.12 12.15
C GLY A 28 -5.84 0.19 11.50
N LEU A 29 -5.14 1.06 12.25
CA LEU A 29 -4.61 2.32 11.73
C LEU A 29 -3.53 2.09 10.68
N THR A 30 -2.55 1.24 10.95
CA THR A 30 -1.49 0.86 10.01
C THR A 30 -2.10 0.27 8.74
N HIS A 31 -3.08 -0.62 8.85
CA HIS A 31 -3.70 -1.22 7.67
C HIS A 31 -4.38 -0.18 6.77
N LYS A 32 -5.03 0.82 7.35
CA LYS A 32 -5.64 1.93 6.58
C LYS A 32 -4.61 2.85 5.92
N ARG A 33 -3.37 2.91 6.44
CA ARG A 33 -2.27 3.74 5.92
C ARG A 33 -1.26 2.96 5.08
N ARG A 34 -1.59 1.71 4.73
CA ARG A 34 -0.73 0.80 3.98
C ARG A 34 -0.66 1.17 2.50
N LEU A 35 0.54 1.11 1.94
CA LEU A 35 0.83 1.25 0.53
C LEU A 35 1.18 -0.13 -0.04
N SER A 36 0.50 -0.56 -1.10
CA SER A 36 0.73 -1.85 -1.76
C SER A 36 1.13 -1.63 -3.22
N ALA A 37 2.28 -2.16 -3.61
CA ALA A 37 2.69 -2.22 -5.02
C ALA A 37 2.05 -3.41 -5.78
N LEU A 38 1.38 -4.31 -5.04
CA LEU A 38 0.68 -5.48 -5.57
C LEU A 38 -0.77 -5.14 -5.89
N GLY A 39 -1.30 -5.74 -6.95
CA GLY A 39 -2.70 -5.63 -7.36
C GLY A 39 -2.88 -5.61 -8.88
N PRO A 40 -4.11 -5.64 -9.38
CA PRO A 40 -4.39 -5.42 -10.80
C PRO A 40 -3.81 -4.07 -11.27
N GLY A 41 -2.97 -4.09 -12.30
CA GLY A 41 -2.24 -2.91 -12.79
C GLY A 41 -0.96 -2.56 -12.04
N GLY A 42 -0.67 -3.25 -10.93
CA GLY A 42 0.60 -3.16 -10.22
C GLY A 42 1.60 -4.25 -10.64
N LEU A 43 2.52 -4.56 -9.73
CA LEU A 43 3.52 -5.62 -9.93
C LEU A 43 2.97 -6.98 -9.49
N SER A 44 3.36 -8.04 -10.20
CA SER A 44 3.23 -9.39 -9.66
C SER A 44 4.42 -9.69 -8.75
N ARG A 45 4.21 -10.50 -7.71
CA ARG A 45 5.27 -10.86 -6.75
C ARG A 45 6.51 -11.46 -7.44
N GLU A 46 6.28 -12.26 -8.48
CA GLU A 46 7.33 -12.95 -9.26
C GLU A 46 8.13 -11.99 -10.15
N ARG A 47 7.52 -10.89 -10.60
CA ARG A 47 8.16 -9.88 -11.45
C ARG A 47 8.84 -8.76 -10.64
N ALA A 48 8.67 -8.76 -9.32
CA ALA A 48 9.25 -7.75 -8.45
C ALA A 48 10.71 -8.12 -8.07
N GLY A 49 11.66 -7.59 -8.83
CA GLY A 49 13.10 -7.69 -8.57
C GLY A 49 13.55 -7.00 -7.28
N LEU A 50 14.83 -7.15 -6.94
CA LEU A 50 15.41 -6.60 -5.71
C LEU A 50 15.38 -5.06 -5.69
N GLU A 51 15.69 -4.44 -6.84
CA GLU A 51 15.76 -2.98 -7.02
C GLU A 51 14.47 -2.23 -6.67
N VAL A 52 13.31 -2.88 -6.84
CA VAL A 52 12.00 -2.28 -6.54
C VAL A 52 11.65 -2.42 -5.05
N ARG A 53 12.31 -3.35 -4.34
CA ARG A 53 12.06 -3.62 -2.92
C ARG A 53 12.96 -2.78 -2.00
N ASP A 54 14.07 -2.30 -2.53
CA ASP A 54 15.03 -1.50 -1.77
C ASP A 54 14.50 -0.10 -1.44
N VAL A 55 15.08 0.50 -0.39
CA VAL A 55 14.69 1.84 0.05
C VAL A 55 15.32 2.89 -0.87
N HIS A 56 14.49 3.68 -1.54
CA HIS A 56 14.94 4.80 -2.36
C HIS A 56 15.03 6.09 -1.53
N PRO A 57 16.02 6.98 -1.77
CA PRO A 57 16.15 8.25 -1.04
C PRO A 57 14.91 9.15 -1.09
N SER A 58 14.12 9.08 -2.17
CA SER A 58 12.86 9.83 -2.28
C SER A 58 11.78 9.36 -1.28
N HIS A 59 11.93 8.18 -0.66
CA HIS A 59 10.99 7.71 0.35
C HIS A 59 11.05 8.55 1.63
N TYR A 60 12.12 9.31 1.84
CA TYR A 60 12.30 10.13 3.03
C TYR A 60 11.09 11.04 3.29
N GLY A 61 10.46 10.86 4.46
CA GLY A 61 9.27 11.59 4.88
C GLY A 61 7.96 11.22 4.17
N ARG A 62 8.00 10.32 3.18
CA ARG A 62 6.85 9.89 2.36
C ARG A 62 6.40 8.47 2.71
N MET A 63 7.32 7.52 2.65
CA MET A 63 7.11 6.11 2.97
C MET A 63 8.07 5.69 4.08
N CYS A 64 7.58 4.93 5.06
CA CYS A 64 8.41 4.44 6.15
C CYS A 64 9.45 3.42 5.62
N PRO A 65 10.75 3.63 5.84
CA PRO A 65 11.78 2.67 5.42
C PRO A 65 11.88 1.44 6.32
N ILE A 66 11.21 1.47 7.50
CA ILE A 66 11.29 0.41 8.52
C ILE A 66 10.05 -0.49 8.47
N GLU A 67 8.86 0.10 8.35
CA GLU A 67 7.60 -0.65 8.44
C GLU A 67 7.27 -1.33 7.12
N THR A 68 7.86 -2.52 6.92
CA THR A 68 7.56 -3.46 5.83
C THR A 68 7.44 -4.87 6.42
N PRO A 69 6.59 -5.76 5.88
CA PRO A 69 6.60 -7.17 6.26
C PRO A 69 7.97 -7.80 5.96
N GLU A 70 8.50 -8.62 6.87
CA GLU A 70 9.79 -9.30 6.71
C GLU A 70 9.74 -10.49 5.72
N GLY A 71 8.53 -10.97 5.40
CA GLY A 71 8.32 -12.14 4.55
C GLY A 71 8.49 -11.87 3.04
N PRO A 72 7.87 -12.69 2.16
CA PRO A 72 8.04 -12.59 0.70
C PRO A 72 7.53 -11.27 0.10
N ASN A 73 6.81 -10.47 0.88
CA ASN A 73 6.29 -9.15 0.50
C ASN A 73 7.19 -7.99 0.95
N ILE A 74 8.40 -8.26 1.46
CA ILE A 74 9.35 -7.21 1.85
C ILE A 74 9.58 -6.22 0.71
N GLY A 75 9.48 -4.93 1.02
CA GLY A 75 9.62 -3.81 0.09
C GLY A 75 8.42 -3.58 -0.84
N LEU A 76 7.48 -4.53 -0.95
CA LEU A 76 6.28 -4.41 -1.80
C LEU A 76 5.07 -3.85 -1.07
N ILE A 77 5.10 -3.93 0.26
CA ILE A 77 4.09 -3.39 1.14
C ILE A 77 4.81 -2.50 2.16
N GLY A 78 4.44 -1.22 2.18
CA GLY A 78 4.95 -0.25 3.14
C GLY A 78 3.83 0.50 3.83
N SER A 79 4.20 1.47 4.66
CA SER A 79 3.28 2.40 5.30
C SER A 79 3.63 3.84 4.98
N LEU A 80 2.61 4.70 4.92
CA LEU A 80 2.81 6.15 4.85
C LEU A 80 3.54 6.67 6.08
N SER A 81 4.53 7.53 5.87
CA SER A 81 5.17 8.28 6.97
C SER A 81 4.16 9.15 7.71
N VAL A 82 4.50 9.56 8.94
CA VAL A 82 3.58 10.26 9.86
C VAL A 82 2.98 11.52 9.24
N TYR A 83 3.83 12.39 8.68
CA TYR A 83 3.42 13.68 8.11
C TYR A 83 3.15 13.65 6.61
N ALA A 84 3.29 12.49 5.96
CA ALA A 84 3.07 12.34 4.53
C ALA A 84 1.60 12.61 4.16
N ARG A 85 1.38 13.25 3.01
CA ARG A 85 0.05 13.52 2.44
C ARG A 85 0.03 13.17 0.96
N VAL A 86 -1.12 12.76 0.44
CA VAL A 86 -1.30 12.48 -0.99
C VAL A 86 -1.92 13.70 -1.66
N ASN A 87 -1.33 14.16 -2.75
CA ASN A 87 -1.84 15.30 -3.51
C ASN A 87 -2.94 14.87 -4.51
N PRO A 88 -3.66 15.83 -5.14
CA PRO A 88 -4.73 15.50 -6.09
C PRO A 88 -4.27 14.70 -7.32
N PHE A 89 -2.98 14.74 -7.65
CA PHE A 89 -2.38 13.97 -8.75
C PHE A 89 -1.94 12.56 -8.33
N GLY A 90 -2.02 12.23 -7.03
CA GLY A 90 -1.63 10.92 -6.49
C GLY A 90 -0.18 10.81 -6.01
N PHE A 91 0.60 11.90 -6.02
CA PHE A 91 1.97 11.90 -5.47
C PHE A 91 1.97 12.12 -3.95
N ILE A 92 3.01 11.60 -3.29
CA ILE A 92 3.20 11.76 -1.84
C ILE A 92 4.08 12.98 -1.55
N GLU A 93 3.57 13.88 -0.73
CA GLU A 93 4.22 15.11 -0.30
C GLU A 93 4.51 15.08 1.21
N THR A 94 5.53 15.83 1.61
CA THR A 94 5.99 15.95 3.00
C THR A 94 6.14 17.43 3.34
N PRO A 95 5.62 17.90 4.49
CA PRO A 95 5.83 19.28 4.93
C PRO A 95 7.30 19.50 5.34
N TYR A 96 7.79 20.74 5.14
CA TYR A 96 9.08 21.24 5.60
C TYR A 96 8.89 22.52 6.40
#